data_AF-A0A2Z3HZ24-F1
#
_entry.id   AF-A0A2Z3HZ24-F1
#
_cell.length_a   1.000
_cell.length_b   1.000
_cell.length_c   1.000
_cell.angle_alpha   90.00
_cell.angle_beta   90.00
_cell.angle_gamma   90.00
#
_symmetry.space_group_name_H-M   'P 1'
#
loop_
_entity.id
_entity.type
_entity.pdbx_description
1 polymer ?
#
loop_
_entity_poly.entity_id
_entity_poly.type
_entity_poly.pdbx_seq_one_letter_code
_entity_poly.pdbx_strand_id
1 'polypeptide(L)'
;MTRRLLLAILAVLLAAKGPALALPRASTATTPIATLERRPETRLVMEAYMPNITKHPAYPRFSGMSLKQLQERDPRITDQTLDRIDAALAAAQAPPSVGTTPIFLLAGSPSTRAVLDSHFPGLVAHPNYPRFRFLSLKELQGFDPRITDAMLAATQSSLDATQAPAAPAP
;
A
#
# COMPACT_ATOMS: atom_id res chain seq x y z
N MET A 1 -9.61 36.25 58.62
CA MET A 1 -10.89 36.61 57.98
C MET A 1 -10.61 36.90 56.50
N THR A 2 -10.92 35.93 55.63
CA THR A 2 -11.93 36.05 54.54
C THR A 2 -11.36 36.80 53.33
N ARG A 3 -11.08 36.16 52.19
CA ARG A 3 -12.08 35.58 51.29
C ARG A 3 -11.48 34.51 50.36
N ARG A 4 -12.12 33.33 50.39
CA ARG A 4 -12.09 32.32 49.33
C ARG A 4 -12.93 32.83 48.15
N LEU A 5 -12.33 32.90 46.96
CA LEU A 5 -13.00 32.95 45.66
C LEU A 5 -12.23 31.94 44.79
N LEU A 6 -12.70 30.70 44.63
CA LEU A 6 -13.63 30.26 43.60
C LEU A 6 -13.02 30.33 42.19
N LEU A 7 -12.28 29.27 41.83
CA LEU A 7 -12.15 28.71 40.48
C LEU A 7 -12.07 27.18 40.72
N ALA A 8 -13.17 26.45 40.79
CA ALA A 8 -14.04 26.03 39.69
C ALA A 8 -13.28 25.27 38.59
N ILE A 9 -13.75 24.03 38.36
CA ILE A 9 -13.59 23.19 37.17
C ILE A 9 -12.34 22.27 37.27
N LEU A 10 -12.45 21.09 37.87
CA LEU A 10 -13.16 19.88 37.37
C LEU A 10 -12.63 19.44 36.00
N ALA A 11 -12.02 18.26 36.00
CA ALA A 11 -11.60 17.44 34.88
C ALA A 11 -12.31 17.75 33.54
N VAL A 12 -11.52 18.18 32.56
CA VAL A 12 -11.82 17.92 31.14
C VAL A 12 -10.68 17.08 30.58
N LEU A 13 -10.80 15.78 30.87
CA LEU A 13 -10.18 14.71 30.09
C LEU A 13 -11.00 14.61 28.79
N LEU A 14 -10.83 15.55 27.86
CA LEU A 14 -11.40 15.40 26.53
C LEU A 14 -10.44 14.57 25.69
N ALA A 15 -10.76 13.29 25.60
CA ALA A 15 -10.29 12.40 24.55
C ALA A 15 -10.46 13.12 23.21
N ALA A 16 -9.33 13.54 22.63
CA ALA A 16 -9.26 14.04 21.27
C ALA A 16 -9.55 12.89 20.30
N LYS A 17 -10.83 12.52 20.16
CA LYS A 17 -11.37 11.98 18.91
C LYS A 17 -11.49 13.16 17.93
N GLY A 18 -10.36 13.80 17.64
CA GLY A 18 -10.24 14.56 16.40
C GLY A 18 -10.35 13.56 15.25
N PRO A 19 -10.91 13.94 14.09
CA PRO A 19 -10.81 13.09 12.92
C PRO A 19 -9.33 12.80 12.73
N ALA A 20 -8.94 11.52 12.81
CA ALA A 20 -7.63 11.10 12.36
C ALA A 20 -7.56 11.59 10.91
N LEU A 21 -6.84 12.70 10.69
CA LEU A 21 -6.66 13.27 9.37
C LEU A 21 -6.15 12.13 8.50
N ALA A 22 -6.99 11.68 7.57
CA ALA A 22 -6.59 10.69 6.60
C ALA A 22 -5.31 11.22 5.97
N LEU A 23 -4.21 10.50 6.16
CA LEU A 23 -2.93 10.90 5.60
C LEU A 23 -3.13 11.10 4.09
N PRO A 24 -2.55 12.16 3.50
CA PRO A 24 -2.71 12.42 2.08
C PRO A 24 -2.26 11.19 1.29
N ARG A 25 -2.98 10.94 0.19
CA ARG A 25 -2.70 9.83 -0.72
C ARG A 25 -1.29 9.99 -1.25
N ALA A 26 -0.47 8.97 -1.04
CA ALA A 26 0.91 8.93 -1.47
C ALA A 26 1.01 8.96 -3.00
N SER A 27 1.97 9.72 -3.52
CA SER A 27 2.28 9.84 -4.95
C SER A 27 3.76 10.17 -5.17
N THR A 28 4.26 9.92 -6.38
CA THR A 28 5.64 10.22 -6.79
C THR A 28 5.94 11.71 -6.87
N ALA A 29 4.93 12.54 -7.09
CA ALA A 29 5.09 13.97 -7.30
C ALA A 29 5.36 14.74 -6.00
N THR A 30 4.63 14.41 -4.92
CA THR A 30 4.58 15.25 -3.72
C THR A 30 4.99 14.53 -2.44
N THR A 31 5.05 13.20 -2.44
CA THR A 31 5.36 12.45 -1.22
C THR A 31 6.86 12.23 -1.09
N PRO A 32 7.47 12.62 0.04
CA PRO A 32 8.89 12.33 0.29
C PRO A 32 9.17 10.83 0.26
N ILE A 33 10.30 10.44 -0.33
CA ILE A 33 10.73 9.03 -0.43
C ILE A 33 10.77 8.38 0.96
N ALA A 34 11.30 9.06 1.98
CA ALA A 34 11.31 8.57 3.35
C ALA A 34 9.90 8.30 3.90
N THR A 35 8.89 9.07 3.47
CA THR A 35 7.50 8.88 3.87
C THR A 35 6.89 7.64 3.20
N LEU A 36 7.20 7.41 1.92
CA LEU A 36 6.83 6.18 1.21
C LEU A 36 7.48 4.95 1.85
N GLU A 37 8.75 5.07 2.24
CA GLU A 37 9.48 3.97 2.90
C GLU A 37 8.99 3.67 4.32
N ARG A 38 8.24 4.55 4.97
CA ARG A 38 7.75 4.30 6.35
C ARG A 38 6.45 3.51 6.40
N ARG A 39 5.62 3.54 5.36
CA ARG A 39 4.35 2.82 5.35
C ARG A 39 4.52 1.43 4.70
N PRO A 40 4.04 0.34 5.31
CA PRO A 40 4.22 -1.01 4.79
C PRO A 40 3.75 -1.16 3.33
N GLU A 41 2.57 -0.65 3.02
CA GLU A 41 1.92 -0.77 1.72
C GLU A 41 2.67 -0.02 0.60
N THR A 42 3.18 1.18 0.89
CA THR A 42 3.97 1.96 -0.08
C THR A 42 5.40 1.45 -0.19
N ARG A 43 5.98 0.89 0.88
CA ARG A 43 7.30 0.24 0.84
C ARG A 43 7.33 -0.95 -0.11
N LEU A 44 6.25 -1.72 -0.19
CA LEU A 44 6.13 -2.82 -1.17
C LEU A 44 6.25 -2.30 -2.61
N VAL A 45 5.62 -1.16 -2.92
CA VAL A 45 5.74 -0.51 -4.23
C VAL A 45 7.17 -0.05 -4.46
N MET A 46 7.78 0.60 -3.48
CA MET A 46 9.15 1.09 -3.60
C MET A 46 10.16 -0.04 -3.83
N GLU A 47 10.07 -1.14 -3.07
CA GLU A 47 10.95 -2.30 -3.28
C GLU A 47 10.70 -2.97 -4.64
N ALA A 48 9.47 -2.91 -5.15
CA ALA A 48 9.14 -3.51 -6.44
C ALA A 48 9.73 -2.75 -7.65
N TYR A 49 9.78 -1.42 -7.59
CA TYR A 49 10.23 -0.57 -8.71
C TYR A 49 11.62 0.04 -8.51
N MET A 50 12.04 0.22 -7.27
CA MET A 50 13.31 0.84 -6.87
C MET A 50 13.99 0.00 -5.77
N PRO A 51 14.37 -1.25 -6.09
CA PRO A 51 14.90 -2.18 -5.09
C PRO A 51 16.15 -1.61 -4.42
N ASN A 52 16.24 -1.75 -3.10
CA ASN A 52 17.36 -1.27 -2.29
C ASN A 52 17.58 0.26 -2.30
N ILE A 53 16.58 1.09 -2.63
CA ILE A 53 16.72 2.56 -2.63
C ILE A 53 17.24 3.11 -1.28
N THR A 54 16.84 2.50 -0.17
CA THR A 54 17.26 2.87 1.19
C THR A 54 18.73 2.55 1.49
N LYS A 55 19.35 1.67 0.72
CA LYS A 55 20.77 1.30 0.85
C LYS A 55 21.68 2.16 -0.03
N HIS A 56 21.12 3.02 -0.87
CA HIS A 56 21.91 3.86 -1.76
C HIS A 56 22.79 4.84 -0.94
N PRO A 57 24.09 5.02 -1.23
CA PRO A 57 24.98 5.89 -0.45
C PRO A 57 24.49 7.35 -0.35
N ALA A 58 23.76 7.81 -1.37
CA ALA A 58 23.15 9.14 -1.40
C ALA A 58 21.75 9.23 -0.76
N TYR A 59 21.20 8.13 -0.21
CA TYR A 59 19.85 8.11 0.37
C TYR A 59 19.59 9.24 1.37
N PRO A 60 20.49 9.56 2.32
CA PRO A 60 20.27 10.68 3.23
C PRO A 60 20.05 12.02 2.52
N ARG A 61 20.62 12.21 1.32
CA ARG A 61 20.50 13.47 0.55
C ARG A 61 19.17 13.60 -0.18
N PHE A 62 18.59 12.49 -0.63
CA PHE A 62 17.35 12.53 -1.42
C PHE A 62 16.12 12.01 -0.67
N SER A 63 16.26 11.39 0.50
CA SER A 63 15.13 10.78 1.22
C SER A 63 14.02 11.77 1.59
N GLY A 64 14.34 13.06 1.75
CA GLY A 64 13.38 14.14 1.97
C GLY A 64 12.70 14.67 0.70
N MET A 65 13.15 14.27 -0.49
CA MET A 65 12.60 14.69 -1.80
C MET A 65 11.51 13.73 -2.27
N SER A 66 10.67 14.17 -3.20
CA SER A 66 9.79 13.28 -3.97
C SER A 66 10.54 12.59 -5.12
N LEU A 67 9.98 11.52 -5.68
CA LEU A 67 10.58 10.83 -6.82
C LEU A 67 10.61 11.70 -8.08
N LYS A 68 9.61 12.57 -8.27
CA LYS A 68 9.60 13.55 -9.37
C LYS A 68 10.74 14.56 -9.25
N GLN A 69 11.02 15.04 -8.03
CA GLN A 69 12.17 15.91 -7.77
C GLN A 69 13.51 15.18 -7.96
N LEU A 70 13.56 13.88 -7.64
CA LEU A 70 14.77 13.08 -7.84
C LEU A 70 15.04 12.82 -9.34
N GLN A 71 13.99 12.63 -10.15
CA GLN A 71 14.10 12.49 -11.60
C GLN A 71 14.81 13.66 -12.28
N GLU A 72 14.59 14.90 -11.82
CA GLU A 72 15.29 16.09 -12.37
C GLU A 72 16.82 16.00 -12.21
N ARG A 73 17.30 15.15 -11.31
CA ARG A 73 18.73 14.95 -11.01
C ARG A 73 19.28 13.63 -11.57
N ASP A 74 18.41 12.64 -11.77
CA ASP A 74 18.74 11.34 -12.34
C ASP A 74 17.81 11.00 -13.51
N PRO A 75 18.25 11.24 -14.77
CA PRO A 75 17.42 11.00 -15.94
C PRO A 75 17.10 9.52 -16.19
N ARG A 76 17.69 8.60 -15.42
CA ARG A 76 17.32 7.17 -15.46
C ARG A 76 15.94 6.91 -14.87
N ILE A 77 15.43 7.80 -14.01
CA ILE A 77 14.06 7.75 -13.52
C ILE A 77 13.16 8.35 -14.60
N THR A 78 12.50 7.51 -15.38
CA THR A 78 11.65 7.97 -16.49
C THR A 78 10.24 8.31 -16.01
N ASP A 79 9.53 9.18 -16.74
CA ASP A 79 8.11 9.49 -16.45
C ASP A 79 7.27 8.21 -16.48
N GLN A 80 7.52 7.32 -17.43
CA GLN A 80 6.88 6.01 -17.48
C GLN A 80 7.09 5.19 -16.20
N THR A 81 8.26 5.29 -15.56
CA THR A 81 8.52 4.61 -14.28
C THR A 81 7.72 5.27 -13.16
N LEU A 82 7.65 6.60 -13.13
CA LEU A 82 6.87 7.34 -12.15
C LEU A 82 5.36 7.04 -12.27
N ASP A 83 4.82 7.00 -13.49
CA ASP A 83 3.41 6.68 -13.75
C ASP A 83 3.05 5.28 -13.25
N ARG A 84 3.94 4.29 -13.46
CA ARG A 84 3.76 2.92 -12.95
C ARG A 84 3.80 2.87 -11.43
N ILE A 85 4.70 3.63 -10.82
CA ILE A 85 4.77 3.73 -9.36
C ILE A 85 3.51 4.41 -8.83
N ASP A 86 3.02 5.48 -9.43
CA ASP A 86 1.78 6.16 -9.02
C ASP A 86 0.55 5.26 -9.16
N ALA A 87 0.44 4.49 -10.23
CA ALA A 87 -0.62 3.49 -10.38
C ALA A 87 -0.55 2.42 -9.26
N ALA A 88 0.65 1.92 -8.95
CA ALA A 88 0.84 0.95 -7.88
C ALA A 88 0.60 1.54 -6.48
N LEU A 89 1.03 2.80 -6.23
CA LEU A 89 0.74 3.52 -4.99
C LEU A 89 -0.78 3.73 -4.85
N ALA A 90 -1.46 4.04 -5.94
CA ALA A 90 -2.90 4.16 -5.95
C ALA A 90 -3.58 2.82 -5.58
N ALA A 91 -3.14 1.72 -6.18
CA ALA A 91 -3.65 0.39 -5.86
C ALA A 91 -3.35 -0.03 -4.40
N ALA A 92 -2.17 0.30 -3.87
CA ALA A 92 -1.78 0.00 -2.49
C ALA A 92 -2.62 0.74 -1.43
N GLN A 93 -3.25 1.85 -1.82
CA GLN A 93 -4.08 2.69 -0.96
C GLN A 93 -5.58 2.54 -1.26
N ALA A 94 -5.96 1.52 -2.03
CA ALA A 94 -7.34 1.17 -2.33
C ALA A 94 -7.68 -0.19 -1.69
N PRO A 95 -8.97 -0.50 -1.50
CA PRO A 95 -9.40 -1.85 -1.18
C PRO A 95 -8.81 -2.88 -2.18
N PRO A 96 -8.17 -3.97 -1.72
CA PRO A 96 -7.61 -4.97 -2.62
C PRO A 96 -8.67 -5.56 -3.54
N SER A 97 -8.33 -5.68 -4.81
CA SER A 97 -9.21 -6.19 -5.86
C SER A 97 -8.45 -7.08 -6.85
N VAL A 98 -9.13 -8.12 -7.33
CA VAL A 98 -8.62 -9.00 -8.40
C VAL A 98 -8.42 -8.28 -9.73
N GLY A 99 -9.12 -7.15 -9.94
CA GLY A 99 -9.10 -6.41 -11.21
C GLY A 99 -8.01 -5.35 -11.30
N THR A 100 -7.67 -4.72 -10.19
CA THR A 100 -6.84 -3.51 -10.18
C THR A 100 -5.62 -3.58 -9.27
N THR A 101 -5.57 -4.52 -8.32
CA THR A 101 -4.42 -4.64 -7.42
C THR A 101 -3.37 -5.57 -8.04
N PRO A 102 -2.14 -5.07 -8.27
CA PRO A 102 -1.02 -5.91 -8.66
C PRO A 102 -0.82 -7.09 -7.70
N ILE A 103 -0.51 -8.27 -8.27
CA ILE A 103 -0.32 -9.51 -7.52
C ILE A 103 0.79 -9.36 -6.47
N PHE A 104 1.84 -8.56 -6.72
CA PHE A 104 2.89 -8.34 -5.73
C PHE A 104 2.40 -7.63 -4.46
N LEU A 105 1.39 -6.74 -4.57
CA LEU A 105 0.80 -6.08 -3.41
C LEU A 105 -0.06 -7.05 -2.61
N LEU A 106 -0.86 -7.87 -3.29
CA LEU A 106 -1.64 -8.94 -2.65
C LEU A 106 -0.73 -9.96 -1.96
N ALA A 107 0.40 -10.30 -2.57
CA ALA A 107 1.38 -11.23 -1.99
C ALA A 107 2.18 -10.63 -0.84
N GLY A 108 2.36 -9.31 -0.81
CA GLY A 108 3.15 -8.62 0.21
C GLY A 108 2.42 -8.39 1.54
N SER A 109 1.09 -8.53 1.58
CA SER A 109 0.30 -8.42 2.81
C SER A 109 -0.12 -9.80 3.33
N PRO A 110 0.06 -10.13 4.63
CA PRO A 110 -0.27 -11.45 5.17
C PRO A 110 -1.72 -11.90 4.94
N SER A 111 -2.70 -11.01 5.10
CA SER A 111 -4.12 -11.35 4.97
C SER A 111 -4.50 -11.68 3.52
N THR A 112 -4.07 -10.86 2.56
CA THR A 112 -4.32 -11.09 1.14
C THR A 112 -3.44 -12.20 0.58
N ARG A 113 -2.26 -12.44 1.17
CA ARG A 113 -1.39 -13.57 0.81
C ARG A 113 -2.06 -14.90 1.12
N ALA A 114 -2.72 -15.02 2.28
CA ALA A 114 -3.48 -16.21 2.63
C ALA A 114 -4.64 -16.47 1.65
N VAL A 115 -5.31 -15.41 1.17
CA VAL A 115 -6.32 -15.53 0.11
C VAL A 115 -5.69 -16.06 -1.19
N LEU A 116 -4.53 -15.52 -1.60
CA LEU A 116 -3.81 -16.02 -2.77
C LEU A 116 -3.40 -17.50 -2.62
N ASP A 117 -2.93 -17.92 -1.45
CA ASP A 117 -2.56 -19.33 -1.21
C ASP A 117 -3.74 -20.28 -1.29
N SER A 118 -4.92 -19.84 -0.84
CA SER A 118 -6.15 -20.63 -0.88
C SER A 118 -6.66 -20.83 -2.32
N HIS A 119 -6.70 -19.76 -3.12
CA HIS A 119 -7.30 -19.79 -4.46
C HIS A 119 -6.30 -20.06 -5.59
N PHE A 120 -5.01 -19.77 -5.38
CA PHE A 120 -3.94 -19.92 -6.36
C PHE A 120 -2.69 -20.55 -5.73
N PRO A 121 -2.76 -21.82 -5.29
CA PRO A 121 -1.65 -22.49 -4.63
C PRO A 121 -0.41 -22.50 -5.55
N GLY A 122 0.73 -22.05 -5.01
CA GLY A 122 2.00 -21.98 -5.74
C GLY A 122 2.18 -20.76 -6.64
N LEU A 123 1.21 -19.83 -6.73
CA LEU A 123 1.30 -18.64 -7.60
C LEU A 123 2.58 -17.82 -7.36
N VAL A 124 2.91 -17.53 -6.11
CA VAL A 124 4.10 -16.71 -5.79
C VAL A 124 5.42 -17.47 -5.89
N ALA A 125 5.36 -18.81 -5.83
CA ALA A 125 6.52 -19.68 -6.03
C ALA A 125 6.73 -20.02 -7.52
N HIS A 126 5.81 -19.61 -8.38
CA HIS A 126 5.87 -19.93 -9.80
C HIS A 126 7.14 -19.34 -10.43
N PRO A 127 7.87 -20.08 -11.28
CA PRO A 127 9.12 -19.60 -11.90
C PRO A 127 8.98 -18.27 -12.66
N ASN A 128 7.80 -18.03 -13.24
CA ASN A 128 7.47 -16.78 -13.94
C ASN A 128 6.86 -15.68 -13.05
N TYR A 129 6.76 -15.86 -11.74
CA TYR A 129 6.23 -14.86 -10.82
C TYR A 129 6.85 -13.47 -11.03
N PRO A 130 8.18 -13.31 -11.20
CA PRO A 130 8.78 -12.00 -11.46
C PRO A 130 8.23 -11.28 -12.69
N ARG A 131 7.70 -12.01 -13.69
CA ARG A 131 7.16 -11.43 -14.92
C ARG A 131 5.74 -10.93 -14.77
N PHE A 132 4.88 -11.70 -14.10
CA PHE A 132 3.45 -11.37 -14.01
C PHE A 132 3.06 -10.66 -12.71
N ARG A 133 3.94 -10.58 -11.70
CA ARG A 133 3.58 -10.01 -10.38
C ARG A 133 3.11 -8.55 -10.42
N PHE A 134 3.41 -7.81 -11.48
CA PHE A 134 2.98 -6.44 -11.69
C PHE A 134 1.56 -6.32 -12.27
N LEU A 135 1.01 -7.42 -12.78
CA LEU A 135 -0.36 -7.50 -13.29
C LEU A 135 -1.35 -7.75 -12.15
N SER A 136 -2.62 -7.44 -12.38
CA SER A 136 -3.73 -7.96 -11.58
C SER A 136 -4.06 -9.42 -11.92
N LEU A 137 -4.87 -10.08 -11.10
CA LEU A 137 -5.32 -11.45 -11.37
C LEU A 137 -6.22 -11.51 -12.62
N LYS A 138 -7.03 -10.47 -12.86
CA LYS A 138 -7.88 -10.35 -14.06
C LYS A 138 -7.04 -10.14 -15.32
N GLU A 139 -5.94 -9.39 -15.24
CA GLU A 139 -5.00 -9.26 -16.35
C GLU A 139 -4.25 -10.57 -16.59
N LEU A 140 -3.83 -11.26 -15.53
CA LEU A 140 -3.16 -12.56 -15.64
C LEU A 140 -4.03 -13.63 -16.30
N GLN A 141 -5.36 -13.60 -16.06
CA GLN A 141 -6.32 -14.49 -16.74
C GLN A 141 -6.21 -14.41 -18.27
N GLY A 142 -5.89 -13.25 -18.85
CA GLY A 142 -5.69 -13.12 -20.30
C GLY A 142 -4.54 -13.96 -20.86
N PHE A 143 -3.62 -14.42 -20.00
CA PHE A 143 -2.47 -15.25 -20.36
C PHE A 143 -2.63 -16.71 -19.95
N ASP A 144 -3.53 -17.02 -19.01
CA ASP A 144 -3.77 -18.38 -18.51
C ASP A 144 -5.28 -18.66 -18.44
N PRO A 145 -5.85 -19.39 -19.41
CA PRO A 145 -7.30 -19.67 -19.46
C PRO A 145 -7.77 -20.57 -18.31
N ARG A 146 -6.86 -21.15 -17.51
CA ARG A 146 -7.23 -21.93 -16.31
C ARG A 146 -7.72 -21.02 -15.18
N ILE A 147 -7.39 -19.73 -15.21
CA ILE A 147 -7.93 -18.75 -14.27
C ILE A 147 -9.33 -18.38 -14.73
N THR A 148 -10.36 -18.94 -14.10
CA THR A 148 -11.75 -18.70 -14.49
C THR A 148 -12.35 -17.47 -13.81
N ASP A 149 -13.41 -16.90 -14.40
CA ASP A 149 -14.14 -15.80 -13.76
C ASP A 149 -14.77 -16.22 -12.42
N ALA A 150 -15.19 -17.48 -12.29
CA ALA A 150 -15.69 -18.03 -11.04
C ALA A 150 -14.61 -18.04 -9.95
N MET A 151 -13.36 -18.41 -10.30
CA MET A 151 -12.22 -18.32 -9.36
C MET A 151 -11.93 -16.87 -8.97
N LEU A 152 -11.97 -15.94 -9.91
CA LEU A 152 -11.76 -14.52 -9.63
C LEU A 152 -12.86 -13.95 -8.73
N ALA A 153 -14.12 -14.32 -8.94
CA ALA A 153 -15.23 -13.91 -8.08
C ALA A 153 -15.10 -14.46 -6.65
N ALA A 154 -14.75 -15.74 -6.50
CA ALA A 154 -14.51 -16.36 -5.20
C ALA A 154 -13.31 -15.72 -4.46
N THR A 155 -12.26 -15.37 -5.22
CA THR A 155 -11.09 -14.67 -4.70
C THR A 155 -11.46 -13.25 -4.26
N GLN A 156 -12.21 -12.50 -5.06
CA GLN A 156 -12.66 -11.15 -4.70
C GLN A 156 -13.49 -11.18 -3.42
N SER A 157 -14.45 -12.10 -3.31
CA SER A 157 -15.25 -12.27 -2.09
C SER A 157 -14.37 -12.57 -0.86
N SER A 158 -13.32 -13.36 -1.04
CA SER A 158 -12.36 -13.64 0.05
C SER A 158 -11.51 -12.42 0.40
N LEU A 159 -11.11 -11.60 -0.59
CA LEU A 159 -10.40 -10.33 -0.36
C LEU A 159 -11.28 -9.34 0.41
N ASP A 160 -12.56 -9.22 0.03
CA ASP A 160 -13.52 -8.35 0.71
C ASP A 160 -13.71 -8.77 2.17
N ALA A 161 -13.73 -10.08 2.44
CA ALA A 161 -13.81 -10.62 3.79
C ALA A 161 -12.59 -10.27 4.67
N THR A 162 -11.41 -10.04 4.08
CA THR A 162 -10.23 -9.57 4.83
C THR A 162 -10.30 -8.11 5.28
N GLN A 163 -11.22 -7.33 4.70
CA GLN A 163 -11.41 -5.91 4.97
C GLN A 163 -12.50 -5.64 6.02
N ALA A 164 -13.32 -6.65 6.34
CA ALA A 164 -14.36 -6.51 7.34
C ALA A 164 -13.72 -6.15 8.70
N PRO A 165 -14.24 -5.12 9.41
CA PRO A 165 -13.73 -4.79 10.73
C PRO A 165 -13.86 -6.03 11.62
N ALA A 166 -12.79 -6.36 12.36
CA ALA A 166 -12.86 -7.36 13.40
C ALA A 166 -14.08 -7.07 14.27
N ALA A 167 -15.05 -7.98 14.30
CA ALA A 167 -16.23 -7.84 15.16
C ALA A 167 -15.75 -7.55 16.59
N PRO A 168 -16.39 -6.62 17.33
CA PRO A 168 -16.08 -6.44 18.73
C PRO A 168 -16.28 -7.79 19.43
N ALA A 169 -15.25 -8.25 20.15
CA ALA A 169 -15.35 -9.45 20.96
C ALA A 169 -16.54 -9.31 21.94
N PRO A 170 -17.29 -10.41 22.19
CA PRO A 170 -18.45 -10.39 23.09
C PRO A 170 -18.08 -9.98 24.52
#